data_AF-A0A510JQQ9-F1
#
_entry.id   AF-A0A510JQQ9-F1
#
_cell.length_a   1.000
_cell.length_b   1.000
_cell.length_c   1.000
_cell.angle_alpha   90.00
_cell.angle_beta   90.00
_cell.angle_gamma   90.00
#
_symmetry.space_group_name_H-M   'P 1'
#
loop_
_entity.id
_entity.type
_entity.pdbx_description
1 polymer ?
#
loop_
_entity_poly.entity_id
_entity_poly.type
_entity_poly.pdbx_seq_one_letter_code
_entity_poly.pdbx_strand_id
1 'polypeptide(L)'
;MHSFNENNNTEFNDIYEIEKYLEKEILDRNIEFVYGKGVRKTQQQRDYETVTSYIAKENEYNMHLKICGNRNSYSKTDKDATFMRMKEDYMRNGQLKPAYNLQIGVNSEYIVGLDLFPNPTDVRTLIPFLSGLENKNLKFRNIVADAGYESEENYEYLFNNNYTPYIKPQNYEKQKSRKFKQDISRVENMSFNEETDTYTCANNQKLEFRYTSKQKNRSGYIGKESI
;
A
#
# COMPACT_ATOMS: atom_id res chain seq x y z
N MET A 1 1.56 25.70 42.03
CA MET A 1 1.52 25.03 40.72
C MET A 1 0.23 25.52 40.10
N HIS A 2 0.30 26.32 39.03
CA HIS A 2 -0.88 26.60 38.21
C HIS A 2 -0.75 25.69 37.00
N SER A 3 -1.60 24.66 36.96
CA SER A 3 -1.78 23.77 35.82
C SER A 3 -2.49 24.53 34.70
N PHE A 4 -2.08 24.26 33.46
CA PHE A 4 -2.77 24.71 32.26
C PHE A 4 -4.26 24.35 32.36
N ASN A 5 -5.15 25.35 32.21
CA ASN A 5 -6.61 25.17 32.25
C ASN A 5 -7.17 24.48 33.51
N GLU A 6 -6.68 24.82 34.71
CA GLU A 6 -7.08 24.20 36.00
C GLU A 6 -8.60 24.08 36.24
N ASN A 7 -9.40 24.97 35.64
CA ASN A 7 -10.85 24.99 35.81
C ASN A 7 -11.63 24.46 34.60
N ASN A 8 -10.97 23.97 33.54
CA ASN A 8 -11.60 23.60 32.26
C ASN A 8 -12.53 24.69 31.67
N ASN A 9 -12.29 25.96 31.98
CA ASN A 9 -13.17 27.07 31.57
C ASN A 9 -12.95 27.51 30.12
N THR A 10 -11.87 27.05 29.49
CA THR A 10 -11.53 27.32 28.09
C THR A 10 -11.48 26.01 27.33
N GLU A 11 -12.36 25.87 26.34
CA GLU A 11 -12.30 24.82 25.34
C GLU A 11 -11.51 25.33 24.14
N PHE A 12 -10.65 24.47 23.60
CA PHE A 12 -9.87 24.72 22.39
C PHE A 12 -10.24 23.66 21.37
N ASN A 13 -10.45 24.07 20.11
CA ASN A 13 -10.82 23.15 19.03
C ASN A 13 -9.60 22.43 18.46
N ASP A 14 -8.44 23.09 18.44
CA ASP A 14 -7.19 22.54 17.93
C ASP A 14 -5.98 23.02 18.73
N ILE A 15 -4.82 22.45 18.40
CA ILE A 15 -3.55 22.74 19.07
C ILE A 15 -3.00 24.14 18.73
N TYR A 16 -3.40 24.73 17.61
CA TYR A 16 -2.97 26.06 17.17
C TYR A 16 -3.69 27.16 17.96
N GLU A 17 -4.93 26.93 18.38
CA GLU A 17 -5.65 27.80 19.31
C GLU A 17 -4.98 27.81 20.69
N ILE A 18 -4.50 26.65 21.16
CA ILE A 18 -3.74 26.54 22.41
C ILE A 18 -2.42 27.31 22.33
N GLU A 19 -1.69 27.17 21.22
CA GLU A 19 -0.43 27.90 20.98
C GLU A 19 -0.65 29.41 21.09
N LYS A 20 -1.63 29.96 20.35
CA LYS A 20 -1.96 31.39 20.36
C LYS A 20 -2.38 31.88 21.75
N TYR A 21 -3.13 31.08 22.49
CA TYR A 21 -3.53 31.42 23.85
C TYR A 21 -2.30 31.54 24.78
N LEU A 22 -1.39 30.57 24.71
CA LEU A 22 -0.16 30.57 25.50
C LEU A 22 0.77 31.73 25.12
N GLU A 23 0.89 32.05 23.83
CA GLU A 23 1.64 33.24 23.38
C GLU A 23 1.10 34.53 24.00
N LYS A 24 -0.22 34.68 23.97
CA LYS A 24 -0.88 35.84 24.57
C LYS A 24 -0.68 35.89 26.08
N GLU A 25 -0.81 34.76 26.79
CA GLU A 25 -0.59 34.71 28.25
C GLU A 25 0.86 35.07 28.62
N ILE A 26 1.83 34.61 27.82
CA ILE A 26 3.25 34.91 27.98
C ILE A 26 3.53 36.41 27.79
N LEU A 27 2.93 37.02 26.77
CA LEU A 27 3.01 38.46 26.51
C LEU A 27 2.36 39.28 27.62
N ASP A 28 1.13 38.94 28.02
CA ASP A 28 0.36 39.66 29.04
C ASP A 28 1.06 39.62 30.41
N ARG A 29 1.75 38.52 30.72
CA ARG A 29 2.52 38.33 31.96
C ARG A 29 3.99 38.76 31.84
N ASN A 30 4.40 39.21 30.66
CA ASN A 30 5.77 39.64 30.34
C ASN A 30 6.83 38.60 30.76
N ILE A 31 6.59 37.33 30.42
CA ILE A 31 7.45 36.21 30.81
C ILE A 31 8.64 36.12 29.85
N GLU A 32 9.86 36.30 30.36
CA GLU A 32 11.09 36.06 29.60
C GLU A 32 11.46 34.57 29.57
N PHE A 33 11.81 34.07 28.38
CA PHE A 33 12.18 32.67 28.21
C PHE A 33 13.62 32.44 28.66
N VAL A 34 13.81 31.40 29.46
CA VAL A 34 15.12 31.03 29.99
C VAL A 34 15.61 29.71 29.39
N TYR A 35 16.90 29.65 29.08
CA TYR A 35 17.55 28.48 28.49
C TYR A 35 18.87 28.18 29.22
N GLY A 36 19.31 26.93 29.18
CA GLY A 36 20.59 26.51 29.76
C GLY A 36 20.48 25.70 31.06
N LYS A 37 21.62 25.24 31.54
CA LYS A 37 21.73 24.34 32.70
C LYS A 37 21.62 25.13 34.01
N GLY A 38 20.82 24.63 34.97
CA GLY A 38 20.65 25.26 36.29
C GLY A 38 19.55 26.33 36.36
N VAL A 39 18.86 26.61 35.25
CA VAL A 39 17.76 27.59 35.21
C VAL A 39 16.40 26.88 35.18
N ARG A 40 15.43 27.38 35.95
CA ARG A 40 14.08 26.81 36.06
C ARG A 40 13.11 27.54 35.14
N LYS A 41 12.67 26.88 34.08
CA LYS A 41 11.58 27.36 33.20
C LYS A 41 10.29 27.55 33.98
N THR A 42 9.53 28.60 33.64
CA THR A 42 8.15 28.79 34.11
C THR A 42 7.24 27.70 33.56
N GLN A 43 6.06 27.52 34.14
CA GLN A 43 5.11 26.52 33.65
C GLN A 43 4.61 26.90 32.24
N GLN A 44 4.30 28.18 32.01
CA GLN A 44 3.89 28.72 30.71
C GLN A 44 4.92 28.45 29.61
N GLN A 45 6.22 28.68 29.88
CA GLN A 45 7.26 28.37 28.91
C GLN A 45 7.29 26.88 28.57
N ARG A 46 7.14 25.99 29.56
CA ARG A 46 7.12 24.54 29.34
C ARG A 46 5.92 24.11 28.51
N ASP A 47 4.75 24.65 28.83
CA ASP A 47 3.51 24.32 28.12
C ASP A 47 3.59 24.81 26.67
N TYR A 48 4.06 26.04 26.45
CA TYR A 48 4.27 26.60 25.11
C TYR A 48 5.29 25.80 24.29
N GLU A 49 6.45 25.48 24.84
CA GLU A 49 7.45 24.63 24.17
C GLU A 49 6.90 23.23 23.85
N THR A 50 6.08 22.67 24.74
CA THR A 50 5.45 21.35 24.53
C THR A 50 4.47 21.42 23.35
N VAL A 51 3.58 22.41 23.35
CA VAL A 51 2.59 22.63 22.28
C VAL A 51 3.29 22.88 20.94
N THR A 52 4.31 23.75 20.94
CA THR A 52 5.13 24.03 19.75
C THR A 52 5.82 22.75 19.24
N SER A 53 6.32 21.89 20.14
CA SER A 53 6.94 20.61 19.76
C SER A 53 5.95 19.64 19.13
N TYR A 54 4.69 19.64 19.58
CA TYR A 54 3.62 18.83 19.00
C TYR A 54 3.21 19.35 17.63
N ILE A 55 3.07 20.67 17.45
CA ILE A 55 2.82 21.29 16.15
C ILE A 55 3.95 20.97 15.17
N ALA A 56 5.20 21.07 15.61
CA ALA A 56 6.35 20.69 14.79
C ALA A 56 6.30 19.20 14.37
N LYS A 57 5.90 18.30 15.28
CA LYS A 57 5.72 16.88 14.99
C LYS A 57 4.57 16.62 14.03
N GLU A 58 3.43 17.28 14.22
CA GLU A 58 2.29 17.19 13.31
C GLU A 58 2.70 17.59 11.88
N ASN A 59 3.41 18.71 11.75
CA ASN A 59 3.92 19.18 10.47
C ASN A 59 4.92 18.20 9.83
N GLU A 60 5.81 17.61 10.63
CA GLU A 60 6.73 16.55 10.19
C GLU A 60 5.96 15.33 9.65
N TYR A 61 4.95 14.85 10.38
CA TYR A 61 4.11 13.72 9.94
C TYR A 61 3.32 14.05 8.68
N ASN A 62 2.74 15.24 8.59
CA ASN A 62 2.04 15.70 7.39
C ASN A 62 2.97 15.75 6.18
N MET A 63 4.21 16.20 6.36
CA MET A 63 5.23 16.16 5.32
C MET A 63 5.57 14.71 4.92
N HIS A 64 5.75 13.82 5.89
CA HIS A 64 6.01 12.40 5.63
C HIS A 64 4.86 11.71 4.87
N LEU A 65 3.60 11.99 5.24
CA LEU A 65 2.43 11.47 4.56
C LEU A 65 2.34 11.98 3.11
N LYS A 66 2.60 13.27 2.90
CA LYS A 66 2.66 13.87 1.56
C LYS A 66 3.73 13.22 0.67
N ILE A 67 4.93 12.98 1.22
CA ILE A 67 6.02 12.31 0.49
C ILE A 67 5.66 10.85 0.19
N CYS A 68 5.13 10.13 1.18
CA CYS A 68 4.79 8.71 1.02
C CYS A 68 3.68 8.50 -0.02
N GLY A 69 2.69 9.40 -0.04
CA GLY A 69 1.55 9.33 -0.94
C GLY A 69 0.80 8.00 -0.77
N ASN A 70 0.60 7.29 -1.88
CA ASN A 70 -0.08 5.99 -1.89
C ASN A 70 0.82 4.79 -1.55
N ARG A 71 2.11 5.03 -1.26
CA ARG A 71 3.11 3.99 -0.94
C ARG A 71 3.07 3.68 0.56
N ASN A 72 3.67 2.56 0.95
CA ASN A 72 3.77 2.17 2.37
C ASN A 72 5.02 2.71 3.07
N SER A 73 6.05 3.04 2.29
CA SER A 73 7.35 3.44 2.79
C SER A 73 8.09 4.21 1.72
N TYR A 74 9.12 4.96 2.10
CA TYR A 74 10.04 5.62 1.18
C TYR A 74 11.43 5.80 1.83
N SER A 75 12.50 5.87 1.05
CA SER A 75 13.84 6.11 1.60
C SER A 75 14.03 7.56 2.04
N LYS A 76 14.78 7.78 3.13
CA LYS A 76 15.13 9.14 3.57
C LYS A 76 16.03 9.87 2.55
N THR A 77 16.89 9.14 1.84
CA THR A 77 17.84 9.70 0.86
C THR A 77 17.24 9.82 -0.53
N ASP A 78 16.52 8.79 -0.98
CA ASP A 78 15.79 8.76 -2.25
C ASP A 78 14.30 8.57 -1.96
N LYS A 79 13.55 9.67 -2.00
CA LYS A 79 12.14 9.68 -1.64
C LYS A 79 11.27 8.88 -2.62
N ASP A 80 11.77 8.49 -3.79
CA ASP A 80 11.04 7.72 -4.79
C ASP A 80 11.21 6.20 -4.58
N ALA A 81 12.31 5.78 -3.97
CA ALA A 81 12.58 4.38 -3.63
C ALA A 81 11.75 3.90 -2.45
N THR A 82 11.27 2.65 -2.49
CA THR A 82 10.51 2.03 -1.40
C THR A 82 11.28 0.90 -0.77
N PHE A 83 10.97 0.59 0.49
CA PHE A 83 11.63 -0.51 1.20
C PHE A 83 11.08 -1.86 0.73
N MET A 84 11.95 -2.65 0.12
CA MET A 84 11.63 -3.97 -0.42
C MET A 84 12.48 -5.04 0.24
N ARG A 85 11.97 -6.28 0.25
CA ARG A 85 12.75 -7.44 0.68
C ARG A 85 13.62 -7.89 -0.48
N MET A 86 14.93 -7.78 -0.31
CA MET A 86 15.88 -8.20 -1.34
C MET A 86 16.08 -9.70 -1.33
N LYS A 87 16.39 -10.28 -2.49
CA LYS A 87 16.83 -11.70 -2.59
C LYS A 87 18.11 -11.93 -1.80
N GLU A 88 18.99 -10.92 -1.80
CA GLU A 88 20.20 -10.88 -0.99
C GLU A 88 19.87 -10.55 0.47
N ASP A 89 19.43 -11.56 1.20
CA ASP A 89 19.25 -11.53 2.65
C ASP A 89 20.33 -12.38 3.31
N TYR A 90 21.60 -11.96 3.15
CA TYR A 90 22.78 -12.69 3.65
C TYR A 90 22.68 -12.98 5.15
N MET A 91 22.15 -12.02 5.91
CA MET A 91 21.97 -12.11 7.36
C MET A 91 20.69 -12.87 7.77
N ARG A 92 19.81 -13.22 6.81
CA ARG A 92 18.48 -13.83 7.03
C ARG A 92 17.64 -13.10 8.08
N ASN A 93 17.87 -11.81 8.25
CA ASN A 93 17.18 -10.97 9.24
C ASN A 93 15.95 -10.28 8.64
N GLY A 94 15.68 -10.50 7.35
CA GLY A 94 14.53 -9.90 6.67
C GLY A 94 14.64 -8.39 6.51
N GLN A 95 15.86 -7.83 6.57
CA GLN A 95 16.06 -6.39 6.47
C GLN A 95 15.59 -5.89 5.10
N LEU A 96 14.66 -4.94 5.12
CA LEU A 96 14.22 -4.25 3.92
C LEU A 96 15.26 -3.22 3.50
N LYS A 97 15.50 -3.11 2.20
CA LYS A 97 16.38 -2.10 1.61
C LYS A 97 15.60 -1.21 0.64
N PRO A 98 15.92 0.08 0.55
CA PRO A 98 15.30 0.94 -0.44
C PRO A 98 15.71 0.46 -1.84
N ALA A 99 14.72 0.20 -2.69
CA ALA A 99 14.94 -0.34 -4.02
C ALA A 99 13.80 0.08 -4.97
N TYR A 100 14.01 -0.25 -6.25
CA TYR A 100 13.01 -0.20 -7.29
C TYR A 100 12.85 -1.60 -7.87
N ASN A 101 11.65 -1.89 -8.33
CA ASN A 101 11.36 -3.07 -9.12
C ASN A 101 11.49 -2.71 -10.60
N LEU A 102 12.54 -3.24 -11.24
CA LEU A 102 12.86 -3.01 -12.64
C LEU A 102 12.10 -4.00 -13.52
N GLN A 103 11.30 -3.49 -14.44
CA GLN A 103 10.63 -4.30 -15.47
C GLN A 103 11.25 -4.07 -16.83
N ILE A 104 11.40 -5.16 -17.57
CA ILE A 104 12.00 -5.17 -18.90
C ILE A 104 11.06 -5.93 -19.84
N GLY A 105 10.70 -5.27 -20.94
CA GLY A 105 9.91 -5.85 -22.01
C GLY A 105 10.83 -6.23 -23.16
N VAL A 106 10.75 -7.48 -23.61
CA VAL A 106 11.57 -8.01 -24.70
C VAL A 106 10.65 -8.54 -25.80
N ASN A 107 10.96 -8.19 -27.05
CA ASN A 107 10.30 -8.75 -28.23
C ASN A 107 11.36 -9.09 -29.28
N SER A 108 11.30 -10.32 -29.82
CA SER A 108 12.24 -10.81 -30.84
C SER A 108 13.71 -10.51 -30.51
N GLU A 109 14.14 -10.80 -29.27
CA GLU A 109 15.51 -10.56 -28.76
C GLU A 109 15.89 -9.08 -28.52
N TYR A 110 15.01 -8.13 -28.84
CA TYR A 110 15.21 -6.71 -28.56
C TYR A 110 14.49 -6.26 -27.30
N ILE A 111 15.16 -5.41 -26.51
CA ILE A 111 14.53 -4.70 -25.40
C ILE A 111 13.67 -3.58 -26.00
N VAL A 112 12.36 -3.66 -25.79
CA VAL A 112 11.38 -2.69 -26.29
C VAL A 112 10.89 -1.73 -25.22
N GLY A 113 11.08 -2.07 -23.93
CA GLY A 113 10.66 -1.25 -22.81
C GLY A 113 11.46 -1.54 -21.55
N LEU A 114 11.63 -0.50 -20.74
CA LEU A 114 12.25 -0.55 -19.43
C LEU A 114 11.56 0.48 -18.55
N ASP A 115 11.06 0.07 -17.39
CA ASP A 115 10.50 0.98 -16.39
C ASP A 115 10.88 0.55 -14.97
N LEU A 116 10.91 1.52 -14.07
CA LEU A 116 11.19 1.33 -12.65
C LEU A 116 9.93 1.60 -11.83
N PHE A 117 9.58 0.65 -10.97
CA PHE A 117 8.40 0.75 -10.13
C PHE A 117 8.77 0.79 -8.65
N PRO A 118 8.10 1.62 -7.84
CA PRO A 118 8.21 1.59 -6.38
C PRO A 118 7.48 0.40 -5.74
N ASN A 119 6.96 -0.52 -6.55
CA ASN A 119 6.13 -1.64 -6.12
C ASN A 119 6.99 -2.86 -5.80
N PRO A 120 6.90 -3.43 -4.58
CA PRO A 120 7.68 -4.62 -4.23
C PRO A 120 7.23 -5.89 -4.96
N THR A 121 6.02 -5.91 -5.54
CA THR A 121 5.44 -7.04 -6.27
C THR A 121 5.09 -6.65 -7.70
N ASP A 122 5.15 -7.62 -8.61
CA ASP A 122 5.01 -7.38 -10.05
C ASP A 122 3.56 -7.14 -10.49
N VAL A 123 2.57 -7.68 -9.77
CA VAL A 123 1.13 -7.59 -10.09
C VAL A 123 0.69 -6.20 -10.57
N ARG A 124 1.07 -5.14 -9.84
CA ARG A 124 0.61 -3.77 -10.12
C ARG A 124 1.44 -3.03 -11.17
N THR A 125 2.48 -3.66 -11.70
CA THR A 125 3.42 -3.02 -12.63
C THR A 125 3.04 -3.24 -14.09
N LEU A 126 2.30 -4.31 -14.40
CA LEU A 126 1.96 -4.68 -15.78
C LEU A 126 1.17 -3.60 -16.52
N ILE A 127 0.06 -3.15 -15.94
CA ILE A 127 -0.83 -2.18 -16.59
C ILE A 127 -0.09 -0.86 -16.85
N PRO A 128 0.59 -0.25 -15.85
CA PRO A 128 1.42 0.93 -16.11
C PRO A 128 2.51 0.70 -17.16
N PHE A 129 3.18 -0.45 -17.14
CA PHE A 129 4.25 -0.79 -18.08
C PHE A 129 3.73 -0.87 -19.53
N LEU A 130 2.63 -1.59 -19.75
CA LEU A 130 1.99 -1.69 -21.06
C LEU A 130 1.46 -0.34 -21.55
N SER A 131 0.87 0.45 -20.65
CA SER A 131 0.42 1.81 -20.98
C SER A 131 1.59 2.70 -21.41
N GLY A 132 2.74 2.57 -20.75
CA GLY A 132 3.98 3.28 -21.12
C GLY A 132 4.50 2.90 -22.51
N LEU A 133 4.38 1.62 -22.90
CA LEU A 133 4.71 1.14 -24.24
C LEU A 133 3.73 1.65 -25.30
N GLU A 134 2.42 1.58 -25.02
CA GLU A 134 1.40 2.08 -25.94
C GLU A 134 1.55 3.58 -26.20
N ASN A 135 1.91 4.37 -25.18
CA ASN A 135 2.22 5.81 -25.33
C ASN A 135 3.39 6.09 -26.28
N LYS A 136 4.27 5.09 -26.51
CA LYS A 136 5.36 5.14 -27.47
C LYS A 136 4.98 4.53 -28.83
N ASN A 137 3.69 4.29 -29.07
CA ASN A 137 3.13 3.57 -30.22
C ASN A 137 3.64 2.14 -30.37
N LEU A 138 4.00 1.48 -29.25
CA LEU A 138 4.41 0.08 -29.23
C LEU A 138 3.30 -0.77 -28.61
N LYS A 139 2.58 -1.52 -29.44
CA LYS A 139 1.53 -2.44 -29.00
C LYS A 139 1.82 -3.86 -29.48
N PHE A 140 1.85 -4.81 -28.54
CA PHE A 140 2.16 -6.21 -28.81
C PHE A 140 0.96 -7.09 -28.47
N ARG A 141 0.49 -7.90 -29.41
CA ARG A 141 -0.74 -8.70 -29.21
C ARG A 141 -0.59 -9.73 -28.07
N ASN A 142 0.53 -10.43 -28.02
CA ASN A 142 0.75 -11.53 -27.08
C ASN A 142 1.57 -11.03 -25.90
N ILE A 143 1.00 -11.10 -24.70
CA ILE A 143 1.69 -10.69 -23.46
C ILE A 143 2.09 -11.93 -22.70
N VAL A 144 3.39 -12.21 -22.64
CA VAL A 144 3.96 -13.34 -21.88
C VAL A 144 4.56 -12.78 -20.60
N ALA A 145 4.13 -13.30 -19.45
CA ALA A 145 4.63 -12.86 -18.15
C ALA A 145 4.68 -14.03 -17.16
N ASP A 146 5.47 -13.86 -16.10
CA ASP A 146 5.53 -14.83 -15.02
C ASP A 146 4.27 -14.80 -14.13
N ALA A 147 4.21 -15.71 -13.17
CA ALA A 147 3.04 -15.81 -12.28
C ALA A 147 2.91 -14.65 -11.28
N GLY A 148 3.96 -13.86 -11.07
CA GLY A 148 3.92 -12.67 -10.22
C GLY A 148 3.03 -11.57 -10.78
N TYR A 149 2.69 -11.65 -12.07
CA TYR A 149 1.75 -10.75 -12.76
C TYR A 149 0.30 -11.21 -12.75
N GLU A 150 0.03 -12.40 -12.21
CA GLU A 150 -1.30 -12.96 -12.25
C GLU A 150 -2.24 -12.23 -11.28
N SER A 151 -3.31 -11.65 -11.84
CA SER A 151 -4.43 -11.07 -11.10
C SER A 151 -5.65 -10.91 -12.03
N GLU A 152 -6.85 -10.93 -11.43
CA GLU A 152 -8.11 -10.64 -12.13
C GLU A 152 -8.06 -9.28 -12.86
N GLU A 153 -7.59 -8.24 -12.17
CA GLU A 153 -7.43 -6.89 -12.71
C GLU A 153 -6.55 -6.87 -13.98
N ASN A 154 -5.43 -7.60 -13.97
CA ASN A 154 -4.53 -7.67 -15.12
C ASN A 154 -5.17 -8.42 -16.28
N TYR A 155 -5.84 -9.55 -16.02
CA TYR A 155 -6.54 -10.30 -17.07
C TYR A 155 -7.65 -9.47 -17.71
N GLU A 156 -8.50 -8.83 -16.90
CA GLU A 156 -9.58 -8.00 -17.40
C GLU A 156 -9.04 -6.84 -18.24
N TYR A 157 -7.99 -6.15 -17.78
CA TYR A 157 -7.32 -5.12 -18.57
C TYR A 157 -6.81 -5.66 -19.91
N LEU A 158 -6.12 -6.81 -19.90
CA LEU A 158 -5.55 -7.40 -21.12
C LEU A 158 -6.66 -7.77 -22.12
N PHE A 159 -7.71 -8.46 -21.69
CA PHE A 159 -8.81 -8.84 -22.56
C PHE A 159 -9.56 -7.62 -23.11
N ASN A 160 -9.87 -6.62 -22.27
CA ASN A 160 -10.56 -5.41 -22.70
C ASN A 160 -9.76 -4.58 -23.71
N ASN A 161 -8.43 -4.69 -23.69
CA ASN A 161 -7.53 -3.98 -24.60
C ASN A 161 -7.05 -4.82 -25.80
N ASN A 162 -7.71 -5.97 -26.05
CA ASN A 162 -7.43 -6.91 -27.15
C ASN A 162 -6.03 -7.55 -27.10
N TYR A 163 -5.47 -7.70 -25.91
CA TYR A 163 -4.27 -8.50 -25.67
C TYR A 163 -4.64 -9.99 -25.52
N THR A 164 -3.67 -10.87 -25.83
CA THR A 164 -3.74 -12.30 -25.55
C THR A 164 -2.75 -12.62 -24.41
N PRO A 165 -3.25 -12.87 -23.19
CA PRO A 165 -2.40 -13.13 -22.03
C PRO A 165 -1.88 -14.57 -22.01
N TYR A 166 -0.57 -14.72 -21.82
CA TYR A 166 0.12 -15.98 -21.53
C TYR A 166 0.81 -15.82 -20.17
N ILE A 167 0.00 -15.72 -19.12
CA ILE A 167 0.44 -15.54 -17.74
C ILE A 167 0.22 -16.85 -16.98
N LYS A 168 1.25 -17.33 -16.31
CA LYS A 168 1.17 -18.57 -15.53
C LYS A 168 0.37 -18.34 -14.23
N PRO A 169 -0.58 -19.21 -13.85
CA PRO A 169 -1.25 -19.11 -12.55
C PRO A 169 -0.27 -19.21 -11.37
N GLN A 170 -0.45 -18.42 -10.31
CA GLN A 170 0.42 -18.47 -9.11
C GLN A 170 0.44 -19.85 -8.44
N ASN A 171 -0.68 -20.54 -8.47
CA ASN A 171 -0.84 -21.87 -7.89
C ASN A 171 -0.39 -23.00 -8.83
N TYR A 172 0.08 -22.74 -10.06
CA TYR A 172 0.32 -23.78 -11.08
C TYR A 172 1.23 -24.92 -10.61
N GLU A 173 2.35 -24.64 -9.94
CA GLU A 173 3.20 -25.72 -9.41
C GLU A 173 2.55 -26.45 -8.23
N LYS A 174 1.78 -25.74 -7.40
CA LYS A 174 1.04 -26.36 -6.28
C LYS A 174 -0.07 -27.28 -6.78
N GLN A 175 -0.76 -26.90 -7.86
CA GLN A 175 -1.82 -27.69 -8.50
C GLN A 175 -1.36 -29.08 -8.93
N LYS A 176 -0.07 -29.25 -9.27
CA LYS A 176 0.48 -30.55 -9.65
C LYS A 176 0.59 -31.53 -8.48
N SER A 177 0.66 -31.04 -7.25
CA SER A 177 0.87 -31.88 -6.06
C SER A 177 -0.37 -32.70 -5.70
N ARG A 178 -0.16 -33.93 -5.21
CA ARG A 178 -1.25 -34.81 -4.74
C ARG A 178 -2.08 -34.15 -3.63
N LYS A 179 -1.42 -33.44 -2.71
CA LYS A 179 -2.07 -32.74 -1.60
C LYS A 179 -3.08 -31.71 -2.12
N PHE A 180 -2.69 -30.89 -3.11
CA PHE A 180 -3.59 -29.88 -3.68
C PHE A 180 -4.79 -30.53 -4.37
N LYS A 181 -4.56 -31.59 -5.16
CA LYS A 181 -5.63 -32.30 -5.89
C LYS A 181 -6.62 -33.03 -4.99
N GLN A 182 -6.20 -33.44 -3.80
CA GLN A 182 -7.03 -34.17 -2.83
C GLN A 182 -7.64 -33.23 -1.77
N ASP A 183 -7.37 -31.93 -1.83
CA ASP A 183 -7.90 -30.97 -0.88
C ASP A 183 -9.38 -30.68 -1.17
N ILE A 184 -10.25 -31.18 -0.30
CA ILE A 184 -11.71 -31.07 -0.43
C ILE A 184 -12.23 -29.65 -0.18
N SER A 185 -11.42 -28.77 0.43
CA SER A 185 -11.83 -27.39 0.74
C SER A 185 -11.79 -26.46 -0.48
N ARG A 186 -11.16 -26.90 -1.57
CA ARG A 186 -10.96 -26.12 -2.79
C ARG A 186 -12.13 -26.25 -3.74
N VAL A 187 -12.70 -25.11 -4.12
CA VAL A 187 -13.75 -25.02 -5.15
C VAL A 187 -13.28 -25.62 -6.47
N GLU A 188 -12.00 -25.47 -6.81
CA GLU A 188 -11.39 -26.00 -8.04
C GLU A 188 -11.46 -27.54 -8.13
N ASN A 189 -11.60 -28.23 -7.00
CA ASN A 189 -11.73 -29.69 -6.93
C ASN A 189 -13.19 -30.15 -6.77
N MET A 190 -14.16 -29.23 -6.71
CA MET A 190 -15.60 -29.54 -6.63
C MET A 190 -16.18 -29.80 -8.02
N SER A 191 -17.23 -30.62 -8.09
CA SER A 191 -17.94 -30.86 -9.35
C SER A 191 -18.96 -29.74 -9.59
N PHE A 192 -18.85 -29.05 -10.71
CA PHE A 192 -19.78 -27.99 -11.12
C PHE A 192 -20.86 -28.54 -12.06
N ASN A 193 -22.11 -28.14 -11.85
CA ASN A 193 -23.22 -28.41 -12.77
C ASN A 193 -23.68 -27.10 -13.41
N GLU A 194 -23.47 -26.98 -14.72
CA GLU A 194 -23.82 -25.80 -15.52
C GLU A 194 -25.34 -25.56 -15.62
N GLU A 195 -26.17 -26.61 -15.61
CA GLU A 195 -27.63 -26.47 -15.76
C GLU A 195 -28.29 -25.85 -14.53
N THR A 196 -27.79 -26.20 -13.34
CA THR A 196 -28.34 -25.73 -12.06
C THR A 196 -27.51 -24.63 -11.42
N ASP A 197 -26.36 -24.26 -12.01
CA ASP A 197 -25.40 -23.30 -11.47
C ASP A 197 -25.00 -23.62 -10.01
N THR A 198 -24.74 -24.91 -9.74
CA THR A 198 -24.40 -25.40 -8.39
C THR A 198 -23.11 -26.19 -8.35
N TYR A 199 -22.34 -26.00 -7.27
CA TYR A 199 -21.20 -26.85 -6.95
C TYR A 199 -21.63 -28.01 -6.05
N THR A 200 -21.05 -29.20 -6.25
CA THR A 200 -21.22 -30.35 -5.36
C THR A 200 -19.93 -30.56 -4.57
N CYS A 201 -20.00 -30.42 -3.25
CA CYS A 201 -18.85 -30.59 -2.36
C CYS A 201 -18.51 -32.08 -2.15
N ALA A 202 -17.36 -32.37 -1.53
CA ALA A 202 -16.93 -33.75 -1.26
C ALA A 202 -17.89 -34.55 -0.36
N ASN A 203 -18.76 -33.88 0.40
CA ASN A 203 -19.82 -34.50 1.19
C ASN A 203 -21.15 -34.66 0.42
N ASN A 204 -21.12 -34.54 -0.91
CA ASN A 204 -22.29 -34.61 -1.80
C ASN A 204 -23.40 -33.59 -1.50
N GLN A 205 -23.07 -32.47 -0.84
CA GLN A 205 -23.99 -31.36 -0.65
C GLN A 205 -23.88 -30.37 -1.81
N LYS A 206 -25.04 -29.87 -2.26
CA LYS A 206 -25.13 -28.83 -3.27
C LYS A 206 -24.90 -27.46 -2.62
N LEU A 207 -24.02 -26.68 -3.21
CA LEU A 207 -23.73 -25.30 -2.87
C LEU A 207 -24.36 -24.43 -3.97
N GLU A 208 -25.37 -23.67 -3.57
CA GLU A 208 -26.08 -22.71 -4.43
C GLU A 208 -25.48 -21.32 -4.22
N PHE A 209 -25.41 -20.56 -5.32
CA PHE A 209 -25.05 -19.15 -5.27
C PHE A 209 -26.02 -18.38 -4.37
N ARG A 210 -25.47 -17.54 -3.48
CA ARG A 210 -26.25 -16.68 -2.60
C ARG A 210 -26.16 -15.22 -3.04
N TYR A 211 -24.95 -14.70 -3.18
CA TYR A 211 -24.72 -13.32 -3.57
C TYR A 211 -23.29 -13.09 -4.06
N THR A 212 -23.09 -11.99 -4.78
CA THR A 212 -21.76 -11.53 -5.18
C THR A 212 -21.26 -10.49 -4.19
N SER A 213 -20.13 -10.77 -3.55
CA SER A 213 -19.38 -9.80 -2.76
C SER A 213 -18.51 -8.94 -3.68
N LYS A 214 -18.44 -7.64 -3.41
CA LYS A 214 -17.56 -6.70 -4.12
C LYS A 214 -16.46 -6.25 -3.20
N GLN A 215 -15.21 -6.47 -3.59
CA GLN A 215 -14.05 -6.01 -2.82
C GLN A 215 -13.20 -5.06 -3.66
N LYS A 216 -12.84 -3.92 -3.07
CA LYS A 216 -11.96 -2.94 -3.70
C LYS A 216 -10.51 -3.24 -3.31
N ASN A 217 -9.66 -3.46 -4.32
CA ASN A 217 -8.23 -3.66 -4.08
C ASN A 217 -7.49 -2.32 -3.96
N ARG A 218 -6.17 -2.39 -3.72
CA ARG A 218 -5.33 -1.20 -3.51
C ARG A 218 -5.16 -0.33 -4.76
N SER A 219 -5.24 -0.91 -5.96
CA SER A 219 -5.26 -0.17 -7.23
C SER A 219 -6.61 0.51 -7.49
N GLY A 220 -7.64 0.14 -6.73
CA GLY A 220 -8.98 0.69 -6.84
C GLY A 220 -9.93 -0.14 -7.71
N TYR A 221 -9.44 -1.25 -8.26
CA TYR A 221 -10.22 -2.24 -8.98
C TYR A 221 -11.21 -2.94 -8.05
N ILE A 222 -12.41 -3.22 -8.56
CA ILE A 222 -13.50 -3.85 -7.82
C ILE A 222 -13.65 -5.28 -8.32
N GLY A 223 -13.03 -6.21 -7.61
CA GLY A 223 -13.21 -7.65 -7.85
C GLY A 223 -14.58 -8.12 -7.37
N LYS A 224 -15.11 -9.14 -8.03
CA LYS A 224 -16.40 -9.76 -7.70
C LYS A 224 -16.16 -11.22 -7.30
N GLU A 225 -16.53 -11.56 -6.08
CA GLU A 225 -16.45 -12.93 -5.58
C GLU A 225 -17.87 -13.47 -5.36
N SER A 226 -18.18 -14.60 -5.99
CA SER A 226 -19.46 -15.29 -5.82
C SER A 226 -19.41 -16.20 -4.59
N ILE A 227 -20.39 -16.06 -3.69
CA ILE A 227 -20.51 -16.81 -2.43
C ILE A 227 -21.74 -17.71 -2.48
#